data_AF-A0AAU2SGG3-F1
#
_entry.id   AF-A0AAU2SGG3-F1
#
_cell.length_a   1.000
_cell.length_b   1.000
_cell.length_c   1.000
_cell.angle_alpha   90.00
_cell.angle_beta   90.00
_cell.angle_gamma   90.00
#
_symmetry.space_group_name_H-M   'P 1'
#
loop_
_entity.id
_entity.type
_entity.pdbx_description
1 polymer ?
#
loop_
_entity_poly.entity_id
_entity_poly.type
_entity_poly.pdbx_seq_one_letter_code
_entity_poly.pdbx_strand_id
1 'polypeptide(L)'
;MCLYNNADPNSGIQNGGVYWAYGPHNLSNQYGDHYVMNNQYDDAWVELCTGYNGTGRGTTIISAGWGFPQNLSPTNSIVLGTGNNYPCSPP
;
A
#
# COMPACT_ATOMS: atom_id res chain seq x y z
N MET A 1 -0.03 -5.33 6.45
CA MET A 1 -0.56 -5.17 5.09
C MET A 1 0.04 -6.23 4.16
N CYS A 2 -0.77 -6.76 3.25
CA CYS A 2 -0.36 -7.76 2.26
C CYS A 2 -0.73 -7.33 0.84
N LEU A 3 0.13 -7.64 -0.13
CA LEU A 3 -0.11 -7.55 -1.56
C LEU A 3 -0.38 -8.93 -2.14
N TYR A 4 -1.48 -9.07 -2.86
CA TYR A 4 -1.82 -10.29 -3.59
C TYR A 4 -1.77 -10.03 -5.10
N ASN A 5 -1.50 -11.08 -5.86
CA ASN A 5 -1.37 -10.99 -7.31
C ASN A 5 -2.73 -10.74 -8.00
N ASN A 6 -2.70 -10.31 -9.26
CA ASN A 6 -3.83 -10.33 -10.19
C ASN A 6 -5.14 -9.70 -9.66
N ALA A 7 -5.05 -8.67 -8.82
CA ALA A 7 -6.22 -8.04 -8.18
C ALA A 7 -7.17 -8.99 -7.42
N ASP A 8 -6.71 -10.17 -7.01
CA ASP A 8 -7.53 -11.19 -6.32
C ASP A 8 -6.93 -11.55 -4.95
N PRO A 9 -7.66 -11.39 -3.84
CA PRO A 9 -7.19 -11.76 -2.50
C PRO A 9 -6.95 -13.27 -2.32
N ASN A 10 -7.42 -14.13 -3.23
CA ASN A 10 -7.22 -15.59 -3.18
C ASN A 10 -6.07 -16.07 -4.07
N SER A 11 -5.43 -15.18 -4.83
CA SER A 11 -4.34 -15.51 -5.77
C SER A 11 -3.00 -15.85 -5.10
N GLY A 12 -2.95 -15.76 -3.78
CA GLY A 12 -1.73 -15.87 -3.00
C GLY A 12 -0.97 -14.54 -2.89
N ILE A 13 -0.24 -14.41 -1.79
CA ILE A 13 0.57 -13.24 -1.50
C ILE A 13 1.75 -13.19 -2.47
N GLN A 14 2.03 -12.00 -2.99
CA GLN A 14 3.19 -11.77 -3.83
C GLN A 14 4.50 -11.93 -3.05
N ASN A 15 5.57 -12.38 -3.71
CA ASN A 15 6.88 -12.47 -3.08
C ASN A 15 7.35 -11.10 -2.56
N GLY A 16 7.68 -11.00 -1.27
CA GLY A 16 8.02 -9.75 -0.60
C GLY A 16 6.84 -8.81 -0.35
N GLY A 17 5.61 -9.23 -0.65
CA GLY A 17 4.39 -8.42 -0.54
C GLY A 17 3.80 -8.35 0.87
N VAL A 18 4.56 -8.64 1.94
CA VAL A 18 4.08 -8.52 3.32
C VAL A 18 4.83 -7.41 4.03
N TYR A 19 4.07 -6.46 4.58
CA TYR A 19 4.59 -5.27 5.25
C TYR A 19 3.95 -5.15 6.63
N TRP A 20 4.77 -4.98 7.67
CA TRP A 20 4.32 -4.92 9.07
C TRP A 20 4.83 -3.69 9.83
N ALA A 21 5.95 -3.10 9.39
CA ALA A 21 6.52 -1.94 10.08
C ALA A 21 5.88 -0.64 9.57
N TYR A 22 5.58 0.28 10.49
CA TYR A 22 5.17 1.63 10.11
C TYR A 22 6.31 2.39 9.43
N GLY A 23 5.93 3.34 8.56
CA GLY A 23 6.84 4.10 7.70
C GLY A 23 6.77 3.67 6.23
N PRO A 24 7.61 4.28 5.39
CA PRO A 24 7.63 4.03 3.95
C PRO A 24 8.38 2.74 3.59
N HIS A 25 7.83 2.02 2.61
CA HIS A 25 8.41 0.83 2.00
C HIS A 25 8.51 1.05 0.50
N ASN A 26 9.73 1.08 -0.03
CA ASN A 26 9.94 1.23 -1.47
C ASN A 26 9.55 -0.05 -2.21
N LEU A 27 8.81 0.12 -3.29
CA LEU A 27 8.47 -0.96 -4.19
C LEU A 27 9.54 -1.11 -5.27
N SER A 28 9.83 -2.35 -5.63
CA SER A 28 10.69 -2.68 -6.77
C SER A 28 10.00 -3.71 -7.62
N ASN A 29 9.94 -3.47 -8.94
CA ASN A 29 9.34 -4.37 -9.92
C ASN A 29 7.87 -4.76 -9.64
N GLN A 30 7.09 -3.80 -9.13
CA GLN A 30 5.67 -3.95 -8.87
C GLN A 30 4.88 -3.34 -10.02
N TYR A 31 4.25 -4.19 -10.85
CA TYR A 31 3.57 -3.75 -12.07
C TYR A 31 2.18 -4.36 -12.21
N GLY A 32 1.25 -3.58 -12.74
CA GLY A 32 -0.12 -4.01 -12.97
C GLY A 32 -0.94 -4.08 -11.69
N ASP A 33 -2.04 -4.81 -11.76
CA ASP A 33 -3.07 -4.78 -10.73
C ASP A 33 -2.79 -5.81 -9.64
N HIS A 34 -2.80 -5.33 -8.39
CA HIS A 34 -2.62 -6.11 -7.18
C HIS A 34 -3.83 -5.91 -6.27
N TYR A 35 -4.15 -6.91 -5.46
CA TYR A 35 -5.06 -6.67 -4.35
C TYR A 35 -4.27 -6.20 -3.14
N VAL A 36 -4.51 -4.97 -2.72
CA VAL A 36 -3.81 -4.33 -1.60
C VAL A 36 -4.68 -4.45 -0.37
N MET A 37 -4.27 -5.26 0.61
CA MET A 37 -5.02 -5.50 1.84
C MET A 37 -4.34 -4.86 3.03
N ASN A 38 -5.03 -3.94 3.70
CA ASN A 38 -4.65 -3.48 5.02
C ASN A 38 -5.25 -4.40 6.09
N ASN A 39 -4.55 -5.50 6.38
CA ASN A 39 -4.91 -6.44 7.46
C ASN A 39 -4.43 -6.00 8.86
N GLN A 40 -4.13 -4.71 9.07
CA GLN A 40 -3.80 -4.17 10.39
C GLN A 40 -5.08 -3.83 11.16
N TYR A 41 -4.93 -3.37 12.40
CA TYR A 41 -6.01 -3.10 13.34
C TYR A 41 -6.09 -1.62 13.71
N ASP A 42 -7.15 -1.26 14.45
CA ASP A 42 -7.38 0.07 15.02
C ASP A 42 -7.39 1.20 13.97
N ASP A 43 -6.63 2.26 14.19
CA ASP A 43 -6.54 3.46 13.35
C ASP A 43 -5.46 3.36 12.27
N ALA A 44 -5.00 2.14 11.98
CA ALA A 44 -3.99 1.92 10.97
C ALA A 44 -4.50 2.23 9.56
N TRP A 45 -3.62 2.77 8.73
CA TRP A 45 -3.88 3.06 7.33
C TRP A 45 -2.66 2.70 6.47
N VAL A 46 -2.93 2.51 5.18
CA VAL A 46 -1.95 2.28 4.14
C VAL A 46 -2.13 3.35 3.07
N GLU A 47 -1.08 4.08 2.71
CA GLU A 47 -1.09 5.07 1.63
C GLU A 47 -0.19 4.60 0.47
N LEU A 48 -0.71 4.69 -0.75
CA LEU A 48 0.05 4.42 -1.98
C LEU A 48 0.63 5.72 -2.53
N CYS A 49 1.95 5.74 -2.74
CA CYS A 49 2.68 6.94 -3.11
C CYS A 49 3.43 6.77 -4.44
N THR A 50 3.34 7.77 -5.32
CA THR A 50 4.04 7.73 -6.61
C THR A 50 5.53 8.03 -6.52
N GLY A 51 6.02 8.57 -5.40
CA GLY A 51 7.46 8.76 -5.13
C GLY A 51 8.04 7.66 -4.26
N TYR A 52 9.37 7.62 -4.16
CA TYR A 52 10.07 6.78 -3.19
C TYR A 52 10.07 7.40 -1.79
N ASN A 53 10.27 6.59 -0.76
CA ASN A 53 10.38 6.98 0.64
C ASN A 53 9.14 7.72 1.18
N GLY A 54 7.94 7.38 0.70
CA GLY A 54 6.70 8.03 1.15
C GLY A 54 6.63 9.49 0.71
N THR A 55 6.98 9.76 -0.55
CA THR A 55 6.91 11.10 -1.16
C THR A 55 6.10 11.07 -2.46
N GLY A 56 5.95 12.23 -3.09
CA GLY A 56 5.17 12.37 -4.31
C GLY A 56 3.68 12.45 -4.01
N ARG A 57 2.86 11.99 -4.96
CA ARG A 57 1.41 12.10 -4.87
C ARG A 57 0.82 10.85 -4.23
N GLY A 58 -0.02 11.05 -3.21
CA GLY A 58 -0.90 10.03 -2.67
C GLY A 58 -2.01 9.69 -3.67
N THR A 59 -2.16 8.41 -4.00
CA THR A 59 -3.19 7.94 -4.94
C THR A 59 -4.37 7.29 -4.24
N THR A 60 -4.10 6.55 -3.16
CA THR A 60 -5.11 5.78 -2.42
C THR A 60 -4.71 5.68 -0.95
N ILE A 61 -5.69 5.83 -0.05
CA ILE A 61 -5.58 5.52 1.38
C ILE A 61 -6.53 4.37 1.70
N ILE A 62 -6.03 3.33 2.38
CA ILE A 62 -6.78 2.12 2.73
C ILE A 62 -6.80 1.98 4.26
N SER A 63 -7.98 2.11 4.86
CA SER A 63 -8.17 1.96 6.30
C SER A 63 -8.02 0.50 6.76
N ALA A 64 -7.76 0.31 8.06
CA ALA A 64 -7.65 -1.00 8.70
C ALA A 64 -8.86 -1.90 8.36
N GLY A 65 -8.58 -3.17 8.05
CA GLY A 65 -9.57 -4.19 7.72
C GLY A 65 -10.08 -4.16 6.27
N TRP A 66 -9.64 -3.21 5.44
CA TRP A 66 -10.08 -3.08 4.05
C TRP A 66 -8.99 -3.45 3.04
N GLY A 67 -9.44 -3.82 1.84
CA GLY A 67 -8.54 -4.05 0.71
C GLY A 67 -9.22 -3.84 -0.63
N PHE A 68 -8.44 -3.45 -1.63
CA PHE A 68 -8.92 -3.07 -2.95
C PHE A 68 -7.94 -3.50 -4.06
N PRO A 69 -8.46 -3.81 -5.26
CA PRO A 69 -7.65 -3.84 -6.48
C PRO A 69 -7.01 -2.46 -6.73
N GLN A 70 -5.69 -2.42 -6.94
CA GLN A 70 -4.93 -1.21 -7.23
C GLN A 70 -3.88 -1.49 -8.29
N ASN A 71 -3.75 -0.59 -9.26
CA ASN A 71 -2.65 -0.63 -10.21
C ASN A 71 -1.40 -0.08 -9.54
N LEU A 72 -0.38 -0.92 -9.33
CA LEU A 72 0.86 -0.53 -8.66
C LEU A 72 1.94 -0.03 -9.63
N SER A 73 1.71 -0.07 -10.95
CA SER A 73 2.69 0.46 -11.93
C SER A 73 3.14 1.91 -11.68
N PRO A 74 2.26 2.85 -11.24
CA PRO A 74 2.70 4.21 -10.91
C PRO A 74 3.19 4.37 -9.46
N THR A 75 3.13 3.32 -8.64
CA THR A 75 3.42 3.38 -7.20
C THR A 75 4.87 3.00 -6.94
N ASN A 76 5.62 3.89 -6.32
CA ASN A 76 7.04 3.66 -5.98
C ASN A 76 7.25 3.38 -4.50
N SER A 77 6.30 3.75 -3.63
CA SER A 77 6.34 3.33 -2.23
C SER A 77 4.95 3.18 -1.63
N ILE A 78 4.89 2.37 -0.57
CA ILE A 78 3.70 2.18 0.27
C ILE A 78 4.05 2.62 1.67
N VAL A 79 3.21 3.43 2.29
CA VAL A 79 3.39 3.92 3.65
C VAL A 79 2.36 3.27 4.56
N LEU A 80 2.83 2.70 5.67
CA LEU A 80 1.97 2.23 6.75
C LEU A 80 2.05 3.23 7.90
N GLY A 81 0.92 3.59 8.50
CA GLY A 81 0.91 4.44 9.68
C GLY A 81 -0.40 4.36 10.46
N THR A 82 -0.52 5.22 11.47
CA THR A 82 -1.70 5.39 12.32
C THR A 82 -2.02 6.88 12.47
N GLY A 83 -3.18 7.22 13.04
CA GLY A 83 -3.64 8.59 13.18
C GLY A 83 -3.87 9.30 11.83
N ASN A 84 -3.74 10.63 11.84
CA ASN A 84 -4.10 11.51 10.71
C ASN A 84 -2.89 12.09 9.96
N ASN A 85 -1.84 11.31 9.72
CA ASN A 85 -0.61 11.78 9.06
C ASN A 85 -0.34 11.03 7.75
N TYR A 86 -0.70 11.60 6.61
CA TYR A 86 -0.53 10.98 5.29
C TYR A 86 0.59 11.69 4.54
N PRO A 87 1.82 11.17 4.52
CA PRO A 87 2.98 11.93 4.03
C PRO A 87 2.93 12.24 2.53
N CYS A 88 2.09 11.55 1.75
CA CYS A 88 1.92 11.80 0.33
C CYS A 88 0.66 12.62 0.01
N SER A 89 -0.07 13.05 1.05
CA SER A 89 -1.34 13.79 0.94
C SER A 89 -1.37 15.08 1.78
N PRO A 90 -2.05 16.14 1.31
CA PRO A 90 -2.59 16.27 -0.05
C PRO A 90 -1.43 16.41 -1.06
N PRO A 91 -1.65 16.06 -2.35
CA PRO A 91 -0.63 16.16 -3.38
C PRO A 91 0.12 17.49 -3.42
#